data_AF-A0A6J4S7A8-F1
#
_entry.id   AF-A0A6J4S7A8-F1
#
_cell.length_a   1.000
_cell.length_b   1.000
_cell.length_c   1.000
_cell.angle_alpha   90.00
_cell.angle_beta   90.00
_cell.angle_gamma   90.00
#
_symmetry.space_group_name_H-M   'P 1'
#
loop_
_entity.id
_entity.type
_entity.pdbx_description
1 polymer ?
#
loop_
_entity_poly.entity_id
_entity_poly.type
_entity_poly.pdbx_seq_one_letter_code
_entity_poly.pdbx_strand_id
1 'polypeptide(L)'
;MIVRHDPGEVIRHLVSWAEERDSVRAMLLTSTRARPGAPVDLLSDYDVVLVLEDIRPFFEDRSWLEDFGRVLVAYWDVIEPDPDHGVEQTGNVVHYDDGLKIDFRLWPVALLRRISDAPAPPDELDAGYAVLLDKDRLAADLRPPTYMAYVPDRPDEEAYLTWVNDFFSDAPYVAKFLWRDELLPAKWVLDEDMKHKYLRRMLEWRIERDRGWSEPMDWLGKGLKKRLPADIWEALEATYAGAGVEENWEALFRTLALFRRVAVEVAEDLGYAYPNDLDRRVTGYVRAIRDLDPGSVER
;
A
#
# COMPACT_ATOMS: atom_id res chain seq x y z
N MET A 1 27.25 -4.90 6.63
CA MET A 1 27.48 -5.24 5.20
C MET A 1 26.24 -6.02 4.79
N ILE A 2 25.59 -5.69 3.68
CA ILE A 2 24.35 -6.41 3.31
C ILE A 2 24.71 -7.85 2.94
N VAL A 3 24.15 -8.80 3.69
CA VAL A 3 24.35 -10.24 3.50
C VAL A 3 23.16 -10.80 2.72
N ARG A 4 23.43 -11.78 1.85
CA ARG A 4 22.38 -12.56 1.23
C ARG A 4 21.97 -13.69 2.16
N HIS A 5 20.81 -13.52 2.79
CA HIS A 5 20.19 -14.55 3.61
C HIS A 5 19.52 -15.61 2.74
N ASP A 6 19.79 -16.89 3.02
CA ASP A 6 19.03 -18.00 2.42
C ASP A 6 17.63 -18.06 3.06
N PRO A 7 16.54 -18.01 2.28
CA PRO A 7 15.20 -18.01 2.86
C PRO A 7 14.87 -19.24 3.70
N GLY A 8 15.42 -20.40 3.34
CA GLY A 8 15.23 -21.62 4.11
C GLY A 8 15.94 -21.57 5.46
N GLU A 9 17.13 -20.98 5.53
CA GLU A 9 17.86 -20.76 6.79
C GLU A 9 17.13 -19.80 7.72
N VAL A 10 16.63 -18.67 7.20
CA VAL A 10 15.85 -17.71 8.00
C VAL A 10 14.60 -18.35 8.57
N ILE A 11 13.82 -19.07 7.75
CA ILE A 11 12.61 -19.76 8.21
C ILE A 11 12.95 -20.83 9.25
N ARG A 12 14.01 -21.62 9.06
CA ARG A 12 14.44 -22.61 10.06
C ARG A 12 14.83 -21.95 11.38
N HIS A 13 15.53 -20.82 11.33
CA HIS A 13 15.90 -20.08 12.52
C HIS A 13 14.67 -19.56 13.28
N LEU A 14 13.71 -18.96 12.57
CA LEU A 14 12.42 -18.52 13.13
C LEU A 14 11.69 -19.68 13.82
N VAL A 15 11.55 -20.82 13.14
CA VAL A 15 10.85 -21.99 13.70
C VAL A 15 11.57 -22.53 14.94
N SER A 16 12.89 -22.74 14.87
CA SER A 16 13.68 -23.23 16.01
C SER A 16 13.57 -22.31 17.22
N TRP A 17 13.66 -20.99 16.99
CA TRP A 17 13.54 -19.99 18.04
C TRP A 17 12.18 -20.03 18.74
N ALA A 18 11.11 -20.26 17.97
CA ALA A 18 9.74 -20.36 18.48
C ALA A 18 9.45 -21.70 19.16
N GLU A 19 10.03 -22.81 18.67
CA GLU A 19 9.91 -24.13 19.29
C GLU A 19 10.45 -24.12 20.73
N GLU A 20 11.58 -23.46 20.98
CA GLU A 20 12.24 -23.36 22.28
C GLU A 20 11.51 -22.47 23.30
N ARG A 21 10.49 -21.72 22.88
CA ARG A 21 9.74 -20.78 23.74
C ARG A 21 8.31 -21.24 23.96
N ASP A 22 7.99 -21.63 25.19
CA ASP A 22 6.64 -22.12 25.55
C ASP A 22 5.54 -21.08 25.35
N SER A 23 5.88 -19.79 25.47
CA SER A 23 4.96 -18.67 25.27
C SER A 23 4.50 -18.51 23.81
N VAL A 24 5.28 -19.02 22.84
CA VAL A 24 4.91 -19.05 21.42
C VAL A 24 4.12 -20.32 21.14
N ARG A 25 2.85 -20.15 20.75
CA ARG A 25 1.91 -21.26 20.50
C ARG A 25 1.77 -21.58 19.03
N ALA A 26 1.86 -20.58 18.16
CA ALA A 26 1.92 -20.77 16.72
C ALA A 26 2.72 -19.64 16.04
N MET A 27 3.14 -19.89 14.81
CA MET A 27 3.85 -18.92 13.97
C MET A 27 3.35 -19.04 12.53
N LEU A 28 2.98 -17.91 11.93
CA LEU A 28 2.58 -17.82 10.53
C LEU A 28 3.55 -16.91 9.78
N LEU A 29 3.83 -17.26 8.52
CA LEU A 29 4.44 -16.37 7.55
C LEU A 29 3.33 -15.84 6.64
N THR A 30 3.27 -14.53 6.40
CA THR A 30 2.21 -13.90 5.59
C THR A 30 2.80 -13.17 4.36
N SER A 31 1.96 -12.40 3.66
CA SER A 31 2.40 -11.44 2.63
C SER A 31 3.12 -12.10 1.44
N THR A 32 4.04 -11.38 0.78
CA THR A 32 4.67 -11.73 -0.49
C THR A 32 5.34 -13.10 -0.44
N ARG A 33 5.93 -13.50 0.68
CA ARG A 33 6.60 -14.82 0.81
C ARG A 33 5.64 -15.99 0.98
N ALA A 34 4.40 -15.74 1.39
CA ALA A 34 3.36 -16.74 1.53
C ALA A 34 2.45 -16.84 0.28
N ARG A 35 2.51 -15.85 -0.62
CA ARG A 35 1.70 -15.81 -1.83
C ARG A 35 2.31 -16.63 -2.98
N PRO A 36 1.59 -17.60 -3.57
CA PRO A 36 2.10 -18.39 -4.68
C PRO A 36 2.52 -17.53 -5.88
N GLY A 37 3.73 -17.75 -6.40
CA GLY A 37 4.23 -17.08 -7.61
C GLY A 37 4.58 -15.60 -7.43
N ALA A 38 4.46 -15.04 -6.24
CA ALA A 38 4.84 -13.66 -5.98
C ALA A 38 6.37 -13.46 -6.12
N PRO A 39 6.83 -12.32 -6.67
CA PRO A 39 8.24 -12.06 -6.82
C PRO A 39 8.89 -11.79 -5.46
N VAL A 40 9.91 -12.58 -5.13
CA VAL A 40 10.74 -12.42 -3.93
C VAL A 40 12.18 -12.20 -4.35
N ASP A 41 12.85 -11.23 -3.72
CA ASP A 41 14.25 -10.89 -3.95
C ASP A 41 15.03 -10.73 -2.64
N LEU A 42 16.27 -10.25 -2.74
CA LEU A 42 17.17 -10.04 -1.61
C LEU A 42 16.65 -9.00 -0.59
N LEU A 43 15.84 -8.04 -1.05
CA LEU A 43 15.31 -6.95 -0.22
C LEU A 43 13.91 -7.23 0.30
N SER A 44 13.35 -8.40 -0.03
CA SER A 44 12.05 -8.82 0.47
C SER A 44 12.14 -9.18 1.95
N ASP A 45 11.26 -8.59 2.74
CA ASP A 45 11.07 -8.82 4.17
C ASP A 45 10.39 -10.14 4.48
N TYR A 46 10.34 -10.46 5.77
CA TYR A 46 9.54 -11.55 6.33
C TYR A 46 8.46 -10.94 7.22
N ASP A 47 7.20 -11.11 6.82
CA ASP A 47 6.05 -10.73 7.64
C ASP A 47 5.64 -11.96 8.47
N VAL A 48 5.83 -11.89 9.79
CA VAL A 48 5.67 -13.02 10.71
C VAL A 48 4.62 -12.71 11.75
N VAL A 49 3.58 -13.54 11.84
CA VAL A 49 2.64 -13.51 12.95
C VAL A 49 3.12 -14.46 14.04
N LEU A 50 3.44 -13.92 15.22
CA LEU A 50 3.71 -14.67 16.44
C LEU A 50 2.42 -14.78 17.25
N VAL A 51 1.95 -15.99 17.45
CA VAL A 51 0.75 -16.27 18.25
C VAL A 51 1.20 -16.66 19.66
N LEU A 52 0.87 -15.82 20.62
CA LEU A 52 1.40 -15.84 21.98
C LEU A 52 0.31 -16.10 23.02
N GLU A 53 0.65 -16.71 24.15
CA GLU A 53 -0.27 -16.76 25.30
C GLU A 53 -0.57 -15.35 25.85
N ASP A 54 0.47 -14.52 25.93
CA ASP A 54 0.40 -13.11 26.32
C ASP A 54 1.43 -12.31 25.49
N ILE A 55 0.97 -11.22 24.87
CA ILE A 55 1.80 -10.34 24.04
C ILE A 55 2.62 -9.35 24.87
N ARG A 56 2.21 -9.06 26.12
CA ARG A 56 2.78 -7.99 26.95
C ARG A 56 4.28 -8.19 27.25
N PRO A 57 4.76 -9.38 27.64
CA PRO A 57 6.19 -9.57 27.91
C PRO A 57 7.08 -9.29 26.69
N PHE A 58 6.63 -9.69 25.50
CA PHE A 58 7.35 -9.45 24.24
C PHE A 58 7.33 -7.99 23.79
N PHE A 59 6.31 -7.24 24.19
CA PHE A 59 6.19 -5.82 23.92
C PHE A 59 7.04 -4.96 24.88
N GLU A 60 7.09 -5.35 26.15
CA GLU A 60 7.80 -4.65 27.22
C GLU A 60 9.31 -4.89 27.17
N ASP A 61 9.74 -6.16 27.02
CA ASP A 61 11.13 -6.52 26.81
C ASP A 61 11.34 -6.96 25.36
N ARG A 62 12.00 -6.10 24.58
CA ARG A 62 12.21 -6.26 23.14
C ARG A 62 13.58 -6.86 22.82
N SER A 63 14.33 -7.29 23.82
CA SER A 63 15.67 -7.87 23.65
C SER A 63 15.67 -9.14 22.80
N TRP A 64 14.54 -9.86 22.74
CA TRP A 64 14.37 -11.04 21.90
C TRP A 64 14.53 -10.76 20.40
N LEU A 65 14.37 -9.50 19.95
CA LEU A 65 14.64 -9.14 18.57
C LEU A 65 16.12 -9.38 18.20
N GLU A 66 17.04 -9.21 19.15
CA GLU A 66 18.47 -9.42 18.93
C GLU A 66 18.82 -10.91 18.66
N ASP A 67 17.90 -11.83 18.94
CA ASP A 67 18.07 -13.25 18.64
C ASP A 67 18.17 -13.51 17.12
N PHE A 68 17.62 -12.62 16.28
CA PHE A 68 17.67 -12.73 14.81
C PHE A 68 18.82 -11.97 14.17
N GLY A 69 19.65 -11.31 14.97
CA GLY A 69 20.76 -10.48 14.51
C GLY A 69 20.76 -9.13 15.19
N ARG A 70 21.80 -8.32 14.90
CA ARG A 70 21.93 -7.01 15.52
C ARG A 70 20.87 -6.04 14.99
N VAL A 71 19.99 -5.57 15.87
CA VAL A 71 18.94 -4.62 15.50
C VAL A 71 19.57 -3.29 15.06
N LEU A 72 19.25 -2.85 13.84
CA LEU A 72 19.65 -1.55 13.32
C LEU A 72 18.64 -0.47 13.70
N VAL A 73 17.36 -0.73 13.45
CA VAL A 73 16.25 0.15 13.82
C VAL A 73 14.98 -0.69 13.96
N ALA A 74 14.17 -0.36 14.97
CA ALA A 74 12.86 -0.95 15.17
C ALA A 74 11.82 0.14 15.40
N TYR A 75 10.71 0.06 14.65
CA TYR A 75 9.48 0.78 14.92
C TYR A 75 8.47 -0.15 15.59
N TRP A 76 7.62 0.38 16.46
CA TRP A 76 6.59 -0.37 17.17
C TRP A 76 5.28 0.39 17.16
N ASP A 77 4.21 -0.31 16.81
CA ASP A 77 2.85 0.14 17.09
C ASP A 77 2.62 0.13 18.60
N VAL A 78 1.59 0.86 19.06
CA VAL A 78 1.10 0.67 20.43
C VAL A 78 0.35 -0.67 20.53
N ILE A 79 0.06 -1.12 21.75
CA ILE A 79 -0.91 -2.21 21.91
C ILE A 79 -2.31 -1.60 21.82
N GLU A 80 -3.09 -2.09 20.86
CA GLU A 80 -4.44 -1.62 20.59
C GLU A 80 -5.35 -2.79 20.20
N PRO A 81 -6.67 -2.67 20.41
CA PRO A 81 -7.61 -3.69 19.99
C PRO A 81 -7.61 -3.82 18.46
N ASP A 82 -7.56 -5.06 17.98
CA ASP A 82 -7.88 -5.39 16.58
C ASP A 82 -9.24 -4.77 16.19
N PRO A 83 -9.36 -4.07 15.06
CA PRO A 83 -10.58 -3.35 14.70
C PRO A 83 -11.82 -4.24 14.56
N ASP A 84 -11.66 -5.46 14.05
CA ASP A 84 -12.76 -6.37 13.72
C ASP A 84 -13.11 -7.30 14.88
N HIS A 85 -12.11 -7.64 15.69
CA HIS A 85 -12.24 -8.62 16.75
C HIS A 85 -12.12 -8.03 18.15
N GLY A 86 -11.67 -6.79 18.32
CA GLY A 86 -11.57 -6.12 19.61
C GLY A 86 -10.58 -6.76 20.61
N VAL A 87 -9.66 -7.60 20.12
CA VAL A 87 -8.63 -8.25 20.95
C VAL A 87 -7.32 -7.50 20.79
N GLU A 88 -6.67 -7.18 21.90
CA GLU A 88 -5.40 -6.45 21.87
C GLU A 88 -4.33 -7.19 21.06
N GLN A 89 -3.67 -6.44 20.18
CA GLN A 89 -2.57 -6.88 19.34
C GLN A 89 -1.58 -5.73 19.14
N THR A 90 -0.43 -6.03 18.56
CA THR A 90 0.56 -5.01 18.19
C THR A 90 1.46 -5.52 17.07
N GLY A 91 2.15 -4.62 16.40
CA GLY A 91 3.10 -4.93 15.36
C GLY A 91 4.41 -4.17 15.52
N ASN A 92 5.42 -4.63 14.79
CA ASN A 92 6.69 -3.91 14.65
C ASN A 92 7.25 -4.06 13.24
N VAL A 93 8.17 -3.16 12.92
CA VAL A 93 9.00 -3.21 11.72
C VAL A 93 10.45 -3.21 12.18
N VAL A 94 11.21 -4.27 11.86
CA VAL A 94 12.57 -4.44 12.37
C VAL A 94 13.54 -4.60 11.21
N HIS A 95 14.52 -3.69 11.17
CA HIS A 95 15.66 -3.78 10.29
C HIS A 95 16.89 -4.22 11.07
N TYR A 96 17.65 -5.14 10.51
CA TYR A 96 18.94 -5.62 11.05
C TYR A 96 20.11 -5.04 10.27
N ASP A 97 21.28 -4.95 10.90
CA ASP A 97 22.46 -4.27 10.32
C ASP A 97 23.12 -5.01 9.14
N ASP A 98 22.71 -6.26 8.92
CA ASP A 98 23.12 -7.12 7.82
C ASP A 98 22.13 -7.10 6.63
N GLY A 99 21.05 -6.31 6.72
CA GLY A 99 20.05 -6.17 5.67
C GLY A 99 18.85 -7.09 5.76
N LEU A 100 18.79 -7.99 6.75
CA LEU A 100 17.54 -8.69 7.08
C LEU A 100 16.47 -7.67 7.52
N LYS A 101 15.22 -7.91 7.12
CA LYS A 101 14.05 -7.19 7.60
C LYS A 101 12.98 -8.21 7.99
N ILE A 102 12.51 -8.13 9.22
CA ILE A 102 11.41 -8.96 9.73
C ILE A 102 10.41 -8.03 10.40
N ASP A 103 9.15 -8.12 10.00
CA ASP A 103 8.04 -7.42 10.61
C ASP A 103 7.25 -8.45 11.42
N PHE A 104 7.10 -8.23 12.72
CA PHE A 104 6.35 -9.13 13.58
C PHE A 104 5.01 -8.55 13.94
N ARG A 105 3.94 -9.32 13.73
CA ARG A 105 2.65 -9.14 14.38
C ARG A 105 2.57 -10.02 15.62
N LEU A 106 2.22 -9.45 16.76
CA LEU A 106 2.03 -10.18 18.00
C LEU A 106 0.53 -10.35 18.25
N TRP A 107 0.05 -11.57 18.07
CA TRP A 107 -1.36 -11.91 18.28
C TRP A 107 -1.49 -12.78 19.53
N PRO A 108 -2.38 -12.46 20.47
CA PRO A 108 -2.71 -13.43 21.50
C PRO A 108 -3.47 -14.61 20.89
N VAL A 109 -3.38 -15.80 21.50
CA VAL A 109 -4.15 -17.00 21.10
C VAL A 109 -5.64 -16.69 20.93
N ALA A 110 -6.18 -15.80 21.77
CA ALA A 110 -7.58 -15.38 21.70
C ALA A 110 -7.95 -14.70 20.36
N LEU A 111 -7.04 -13.93 19.76
CA LEU A 111 -7.28 -13.27 18.47
C LEU A 111 -7.29 -14.29 17.34
N LEU A 112 -6.30 -15.18 17.28
CA LEU A 112 -6.27 -16.22 16.24
C LEU A 112 -7.52 -17.11 16.28
N ARG A 113 -8.02 -17.46 17.48
CA ARG A 113 -9.27 -18.21 17.62
C ARG A 113 -10.48 -17.44 17.04
N ARG A 114 -10.61 -16.15 17.32
CA ARG A 114 -11.70 -15.33 16.76
C ARG A 114 -11.63 -15.24 15.24
N ILE A 115 -10.42 -15.11 14.70
CA ILE A 115 -10.18 -15.12 13.25
C ILE A 115 -10.57 -16.49 12.66
N SER A 116 -10.20 -17.59 13.31
CA SER A 116 -10.56 -18.93 12.85
C SER A 116 -12.07 -19.18 12.86
N ASP A 117 -12.78 -18.63 13.84
CA ASP A 117 -14.25 -18.73 13.94
C ASP A 117 -14.98 -17.78 12.98
N ALA A 118 -14.29 -16.81 12.38
CA ALA A 118 -14.87 -15.82 11.49
C ALA A 118 -15.30 -16.42 10.12
N PRO A 119 -16.26 -15.79 9.43
CA PRO A 119 -16.73 -16.26 8.12
C PRO A 119 -15.67 -16.09 7.01
N ALA A 120 -14.74 -15.16 7.18
CA ALA A 120 -13.66 -14.87 6.26
C ALA A 120 -12.37 -14.54 7.04
N PRO A 121 -11.19 -14.87 6.50
CA PRO A 121 -9.92 -14.41 7.07
C PRO A 121 -9.78 -12.87 6.90
N PRO A 122 -9.01 -12.20 7.78
CA PRO A 122 -8.62 -10.81 7.55
C PRO A 122 -7.72 -10.71 6.30
N ASP A 123 -7.66 -9.52 5.70
CA ASP A 123 -6.91 -9.26 4.46
C ASP A 123 -5.46 -9.76 4.51
N GLU A 124 -4.79 -9.62 5.66
CA GLU A 124 -3.41 -10.08 5.85
C GLU A 124 -3.26 -11.60 5.62
N LEU A 125 -4.22 -12.40 6.09
CA LEU A 125 -4.23 -13.84 5.86
C LEU A 125 -4.83 -14.19 4.49
N ASP A 126 -5.86 -13.46 4.03
CA ASP A 126 -6.45 -13.72 2.71
C ASP A 126 -5.47 -13.46 1.56
N ALA A 127 -4.53 -12.51 1.73
CA ALA A 127 -3.44 -12.25 0.79
C ALA A 127 -2.45 -13.43 0.66
N GLY A 128 -2.46 -14.35 1.63
CA GLY A 128 -1.64 -15.55 1.67
C GLY A 128 -0.96 -15.74 3.02
N TYR A 129 -1.01 -16.97 3.55
CA TYR A 129 -0.23 -17.36 4.74
C TYR A 129 0.30 -18.80 4.63
N ALA A 130 1.37 -19.07 5.36
CA ALA A 130 1.91 -20.40 5.61
C ALA A 130 2.07 -20.61 7.11
N VAL A 131 1.53 -21.71 7.63
CA VAL A 131 1.73 -22.11 9.03
C VAL A 131 3.14 -22.68 9.16
N LEU A 132 4.02 -21.98 9.90
CA LEU A 132 5.39 -22.42 10.15
C LEU A 132 5.49 -23.32 11.39
N LEU A 133 4.68 -23.02 12.41
CA LEU A 133 4.61 -23.76 13.69
C LEU A 133 3.18 -23.67 14.24
N ASP A 134 2.67 -24.77 14.80
CA ASP A 134 1.39 -24.78 15.51
C ASP A 134 1.40 -25.88 16.60
N LYS A 135 1.66 -25.48 17.84
CA LYS A 135 1.83 -26.40 18.97
C LYS A 135 0.50 -26.94 19.50
N ASP A 136 -0.60 -26.19 19.31
CA ASP A 136 -1.91 -26.50 19.89
C ASP A 136 -3.01 -26.73 18.83
N ARG A 137 -2.65 -26.80 17.56
CA ARG A 137 -3.59 -26.90 16.43
C ARG A 137 -4.52 -25.68 16.33
N LEU A 138 -4.04 -24.50 16.68
CA LEU A 138 -4.79 -23.23 16.63
C LEU A 138 -5.10 -22.78 15.21
N ALA A 139 -4.26 -23.15 14.24
CA ALA A 139 -4.39 -22.78 12.85
C ALA A 139 -5.09 -23.87 12.00
N ALA A 140 -5.52 -24.98 12.61
CA ALA A 140 -6.06 -26.14 11.90
C ALA A 140 -7.35 -25.85 11.14
N ASP A 141 -8.16 -24.92 11.65
CA ASP A 141 -9.46 -24.53 11.07
C ASP A 141 -9.39 -23.17 10.36
N LEU A 142 -8.19 -22.61 10.17
CA LEU A 142 -8.05 -21.40 9.36
C LEU A 142 -8.52 -21.66 7.94
N ARG A 143 -9.35 -20.75 7.43
CA ARG A 143 -9.80 -20.79 6.06
C ARG A 143 -8.61 -20.56 5.11
N PRO A 144 -8.56 -21.27 3.98
CA PRO A 144 -7.52 -21.01 2.99
C PRO A 144 -7.69 -19.60 2.39
N PRO A 145 -6.58 -18.92 2.03
CA PRO A 145 -6.64 -17.64 1.35
C PRO A 145 -7.38 -17.75 0.01
N THR A 146 -8.24 -16.79 -0.27
CA THR A 146 -8.84 -16.61 -1.60
C THR A 146 -7.94 -15.80 -2.52
N TYR A 147 -6.94 -15.12 -1.96
CA TYR A 147 -6.03 -14.20 -2.66
C TYR A 147 -6.74 -12.99 -3.30
N MET A 148 -7.93 -12.65 -2.79
CA MET A 148 -8.73 -11.53 -3.28
C MET A 148 -8.50 -10.26 -2.46
N ALA A 149 -7.91 -10.35 -1.27
CA ALA A 149 -7.43 -9.19 -0.54
C ALA A 149 -6.56 -8.30 -1.43
N TYR A 150 -6.81 -6.99 -1.35
CA TYR A 150 -6.14 -5.95 -2.14
C TYR A 150 -6.36 -6.01 -3.66
N VAL A 151 -7.25 -6.86 -4.17
CA VAL A 151 -7.82 -6.68 -5.52
C VAL A 151 -8.73 -5.45 -5.45
N PRO A 152 -8.52 -4.42 -6.27
CA PRO A 152 -9.35 -3.23 -6.21
C PRO A 152 -10.77 -3.59 -6.66
N ASP A 153 -11.77 -3.10 -5.93
CA ASP A 153 -13.16 -3.27 -6.33
C ASP A 153 -13.41 -2.66 -7.71
N ARG A 154 -14.20 -3.37 -8.51
CA ARG A 154 -14.81 -2.81 -9.72
C ARG A 154 -15.73 -1.65 -9.31
N PRO A 155 -15.41 -0.40 -9.66
CA PRO A 155 -16.23 0.72 -9.26
C PRO A 155 -17.57 0.65 -10.00
N ASP A 156 -18.64 0.96 -9.31
CA ASP A 156 -19.87 1.36 -9.97
C ASP A 156 -19.74 2.76 -10.58
N GLU A 157 -20.76 3.20 -11.32
CA GLU A 157 -20.73 4.48 -12.01
C GLU A 157 -20.63 5.66 -11.04
N GLU A 158 -21.27 5.58 -9.87
CA GLU A 158 -21.25 6.64 -8.86
C GLU A 158 -19.86 6.78 -8.24
N ALA A 159 -19.25 5.67 -7.83
CA ALA A 159 -17.89 5.63 -7.28
C ALA A 159 -16.88 6.14 -8.30
N TYR A 160 -16.99 5.70 -9.56
CA TYR A 160 -16.14 6.17 -10.66
C TYR A 160 -16.25 7.68 -10.87
N LEU A 161 -17.48 8.22 -10.99
CA LEU A 161 -17.71 9.64 -11.22
C LEU A 161 -17.25 10.50 -10.05
N THR A 162 -17.44 10.02 -8.82
CA THR A 162 -16.93 10.65 -7.59
C THR A 162 -15.41 10.74 -7.63
N TRP A 163 -14.73 9.65 -7.99
CA TRP A 163 -13.27 9.61 -8.09
C TRP A 163 -12.73 10.59 -9.13
N VAL A 164 -13.39 10.70 -10.28
CA VAL A 164 -13.05 11.68 -11.32
C VAL A 164 -13.28 13.10 -10.82
N ASN A 165 -14.38 13.36 -10.13
CA ASN A 165 -14.67 14.68 -9.57
C ASN A 165 -13.61 15.12 -8.55
N ASP A 166 -13.27 14.24 -7.61
CA ASP A 166 -12.35 14.53 -6.53
C ASP A 166 -10.92 14.74 -7.04
N PHE A 167 -10.50 14.03 -8.09
CA PHE A 167 -9.24 14.36 -8.78
C PHE A 167 -9.25 15.78 -9.34
N PHE A 168 -10.33 16.19 -10.00
CA PHE A 168 -10.40 17.53 -10.61
C PHE A 168 -10.63 18.66 -9.59
N SER A 169 -11.15 18.38 -8.39
CA SER A 169 -11.28 19.41 -7.34
C SER A 169 -9.94 19.93 -6.84
N ASP A 170 -8.88 19.14 -6.99
CA ASP A 170 -7.54 19.45 -6.49
C ASP A 170 -6.70 20.30 -7.45
N ALA A 171 -6.95 20.20 -8.75
CA ALA A 171 -6.20 20.96 -9.75
C ALA A 171 -6.26 22.49 -9.56
N PRO A 172 -7.41 23.10 -9.19
CA PRO A 172 -7.49 24.51 -8.77
C PRO A 172 -6.58 24.87 -7.60
N TYR A 173 -6.37 23.97 -6.63
CA TYR A 173 -5.48 24.22 -5.48
C TYR A 173 -4.03 24.25 -5.93
N VAL A 174 -3.58 23.25 -6.69
CA VAL A 174 -2.22 23.22 -7.25
C VAL A 174 -1.95 24.50 -8.03
N ALA A 175 -2.87 24.91 -8.91
CA ALA A 175 -2.74 26.13 -9.70
C ALA A 175 -2.55 27.38 -8.84
N LYS A 176 -3.37 27.53 -7.78
CA LYS A 176 -3.27 28.67 -6.85
C LYS A 176 -1.94 28.66 -6.09
N PHE A 177 -1.50 27.50 -5.60
CA PHE A 177 -0.23 27.38 -4.89
C PHE A 177 0.96 27.69 -5.79
N LEU A 178 0.97 27.18 -7.02
CA LEU A 178 2.03 27.48 -8.00
C LEU A 178 2.07 28.96 -8.38
N TRP A 179 0.91 29.59 -8.56
CA TRP A 179 0.84 31.03 -8.83
C TRP A 179 1.38 31.87 -7.66
N ARG A 180 1.23 31.38 -6.42
CA ARG A 180 1.74 32.03 -5.20
C ARG A 180 3.19 31.67 -4.87
N ASP A 181 3.85 30.84 -5.68
CA ASP A 181 5.18 30.29 -5.39
C ASP A 181 5.22 29.47 -4.07
N GLU A 182 4.13 28.78 -3.75
CA GLU A 182 3.99 27.93 -2.56
C GLU A 182 4.29 26.46 -2.89
N LEU A 183 5.58 26.12 -3.01
CA LEU A 183 6.02 24.80 -3.48
C LEU A 183 5.52 23.63 -2.63
N LEU A 184 5.60 23.71 -1.30
CA LEU A 184 5.23 22.59 -0.42
C LEU A 184 3.76 22.16 -0.56
N PRO A 185 2.75 23.06 -0.41
CA PRO A 185 1.36 22.66 -0.61
C PRO A 185 1.05 22.32 -2.07
N ALA A 186 1.73 22.93 -3.05
CA ALA A 186 1.60 22.51 -4.45
C ALA A 186 2.05 21.06 -4.64
N LYS A 187 3.20 20.67 -4.10
CA LYS A 187 3.72 19.30 -4.15
C LYS A 187 2.84 18.31 -3.40
N TRP A 188 2.34 18.68 -2.21
CA TRP A 188 1.40 17.84 -1.48
C TRP A 188 0.19 17.48 -2.34
N VAL A 189 -0.52 18.49 -2.84
CA VAL A 189 -1.74 18.24 -3.63
C VAL A 189 -1.42 17.55 -4.96
N LEU A 190 -0.35 17.96 -5.64
CA LEU A 190 -0.01 17.43 -6.96
C LEU A 190 0.58 16.01 -6.92
N ASP A 191 1.38 15.67 -5.91
CA ASP A 191 2.03 14.36 -5.81
C ASP A 191 1.23 13.40 -4.91
N GLU A 192 0.82 13.82 -3.72
CA GLU A 192 0.09 12.93 -2.79
C GLU A 192 -1.36 12.75 -3.24
N ASP A 193 -2.14 13.82 -3.31
CA ASP A 193 -3.57 13.71 -3.59
C ASP A 193 -3.82 13.32 -5.06
N MET A 194 -3.38 14.15 -6.02
CA MET A 194 -3.69 13.93 -7.43
C MET A 194 -3.01 12.69 -8.02
N LYS A 195 -1.71 12.47 -7.75
CA LYS A 195 -0.98 11.31 -8.31
C LYS A 195 -1.13 10.07 -7.47
N HIS A 196 -0.65 10.09 -6.23
CA HIS A 196 -0.59 8.89 -5.41
C HIS A 196 -1.98 8.41 -5.02
N LYS A 197 -2.95 9.27 -4.71
CA LYS A 197 -4.30 8.81 -4.36
C LYS A 197 -5.17 8.56 -5.60
N TYR A 198 -5.48 9.59 -6.38
CA TYR A 198 -6.50 9.46 -7.42
C TYR A 198 -6.01 8.83 -8.73
N LEU A 199 -4.92 9.34 -9.30
CA LEU A 199 -4.38 8.81 -10.57
C LEU A 199 -3.88 7.37 -10.41
N ARG A 200 -3.20 7.04 -9.30
CA ARG A 200 -2.77 5.67 -9.00
C ARG A 200 -3.95 4.71 -9.05
N ARG A 201 -5.06 5.02 -8.36
CA ARG A 201 -6.26 4.18 -8.39
C ARG A 201 -6.86 4.07 -9.80
N MET A 202 -6.86 5.14 -10.57
CA MET A 202 -7.32 5.08 -11.97
C MET A 202 -6.43 4.18 -12.85
N LEU A 203 -5.11 4.19 -12.61
CA LEU A 203 -4.16 3.27 -13.26
C LEU A 203 -4.36 1.81 -12.82
N GLU A 204 -4.65 1.58 -11.54
CA GLU A 204 -5.00 0.26 -10.98
C GLU A 204 -6.27 -0.28 -11.65
N TRP A 205 -7.35 0.51 -11.72
CA TRP A 205 -8.58 0.12 -12.42
C TRP A 205 -8.36 -0.17 -13.91
N ARG A 206 -7.51 0.62 -14.57
CA ARG A 206 -7.13 0.34 -15.95
C ARG A 206 -6.43 -1.01 -16.09
N ILE A 207 -5.59 -1.42 -15.14
CA ILE A 207 -4.92 -2.73 -15.22
C ILE A 207 -5.98 -3.83 -15.10
N GLU A 208 -6.92 -3.68 -14.17
CA GLU A 208 -7.98 -4.67 -13.97
C GLU A 208 -8.95 -4.81 -15.14
N ARG A 209 -9.09 -3.78 -15.98
CA ARG A 209 -9.76 -3.91 -17.28
C ARG A 209 -9.15 -5.07 -18.11
N ASP A 210 -7.83 -5.21 -18.13
CA ASP A 210 -7.15 -6.25 -18.90
C ASP A 210 -7.11 -7.60 -18.14
N ARG A 211 -7.42 -7.61 -16.83
CA ARG A 211 -7.24 -8.74 -15.91
C ARG A 211 -8.53 -9.27 -15.27
N GLY A 212 -9.67 -8.67 -15.58
CA GLY A 212 -10.97 -9.15 -15.14
C GLY A 212 -11.22 -9.02 -13.63
N TRP A 213 -10.64 -8.01 -12.97
CA TRP A 213 -10.89 -7.70 -11.55
C TRP A 213 -10.49 -8.86 -10.63
N SER A 214 -9.28 -9.37 -10.82
CA SER A 214 -8.76 -10.57 -10.16
C SER A 214 -7.31 -10.49 -9.70
N GLU A 215 -6.56 -9.43 -10.04
CA GLU A 215 -5.17 -9.30 -9.61
C GLU A 215 -5.02 -8.30 -8.45
N PRO A 216 -4.34 -8.69 -7.35
CA PRO A 216 -4.10 -7.79 -6.23
C PRO A 216 -3.15 -6.66 -6.63
N MET A 217 -3.42 -5.46 -6.12
CA MET A 217 -2.55 -4.31 -6.28
C MET A 217 -1.64 -4.18 -5.07
N ASP A 218 -0.32 -4.22 -5.29
CA ASP A 218 0.64 -3.98 -4.22
C ASP A 218 0.60 -2.52 -3.73
N TRP A 219 1.05 -2.34 -2.49
CA TRP A 219 1.17 -1.07 -1.78
C TRP A 219 1.76 0.07 -2.63
N LEU A 220 1.09 1.24 -2.60
CA LEU A 220 1.52 2.50 -3.25
C LEU A 220 1.85 2.39 -4.74
N GLY A 221 1.30 1.42 -5.46
CA GLY A 221 1.55 1.24 -6.89
C GLY A 221 2.86 0.52 -7.19
N LYS A 222 3.40 -0.22 -6.21
CA LYS A 222 4.51 -1.14 -6.42
C LYS A 222 4.19 -2.08 -7.60
N GLY A 223 5.15 -2.21 -8.51
CA GLY A 223 4.99 -3.03 -9.71
C GLY A 223 4.16 -2.44 -10.85
N LEU A 224 3.60 -1.22 -10.74
CA LEU A 224 2.84 -0.60 -11.84
C LEU A 224 3.64 -0.50 -13.15
N LYS A 225 4.93 -0.15 -13.10
CA LYS A 225 5.84 -0.11 -14.28
C LYS A 225 5.88 -1.41 -15.08
N LYS A 226 5.74 -2.54 -14.41
CA LYS A 226 5.78 -3.87 -15.05
C LYS A 226 4.44 -4.26 -15.67
N ARG A 227 3.34 -3.62 -15.24
CA ARG A 227 1.97 -4.00 -15.54
C ARG A 227 1.28 -3.04 -16.52
N LEU A 228 1.66 -1.76 -16.50
CA LEU A 228 1.15 -0.77 -17.44
C LEU A 228 1.90 -0.87 -18.79
N PRO A 229 1.20 -0.67 -19.92
CA PRO A 229 1.81 -0.34 -21.20
C PRO A 229 2.81 0.80 -21.10
N ALA A 230 3.89 0.64 -21.87
CA ALA A 230 5.07 1.50 -21.80
C ALA A 230 4.74 2.98 -21.98
N ASP A 231 3.85 3.32 -22.90
CA ASP A 231 3.49 4.69 -23.21
C ASP A 231 2.70 5.38 -22.07
N ILE A 232 1.89 4.63 -21.31
CA ILE A 232 1.21 5.14 -20.13
C ILE A 232 2.17 5.30 -18.95
N TRP A 233 3.12 4.38 -18.81
CA TRP A 233 4.17 4.52 -17.81
C TRP A 233 5.10 5.71 -18.10
N GLU A 234 5.53 5.89 -19.34
CA GLU A 234 6.33 7.05 -19.78
C GLU A 234 5.57 8.36 -19.53
N ALA A 235 4.27 8.39 -19.80
CA ALA A 235 3.43 9.54 -19.48
C ALA A 235 3.39 9.82 -17.97
N LEU A 236 3.33 8.77 -17.12
CA LEU A 236 3.38 8.90 -15.67
C LEU A 236 4.73 9.46 -15.20
N GLU A 237 5.84 8.92 -15.72
CA GLU A 237 7.20 9.42 -15.42
C GLU A 237 7.32 10.90 -15.76
N ALA A 238 6.75 11.33 -16.91
CA ALA A 238 6.75 12.72 -17.33
C ALA A 238 5.91 13.64 -16.43
N THR A 239 5.08 13.12 -15.52
CA THR A 239 4.31 13.94 -14.56
C THR A 239 5.11 14.37 -13.33
N TYR A 240 6.29 13.80 -13.09
CA TYR A 240 7.13 14.19 -11.95
C TYR A 240 8.02 15.39 -12.28
N ALA A 241 8.22 16.27 -11.31
CA ALA A 241 9.00 17.50 -11.45
C ALA A 241 9.89 17.76 -10.21
N GLY A 242 10.97 18.50 -10.42
CA GLY A 242 11.85 18.99 -9.36
C GLY A 242 11.20 20.11 -8.54
N ALA A 243 12.01 21.04 -8.05
CA ALA A 243 11.54 22.18 -7.26
C ALA A 243 11.10 23.40 -8.11
N GLY A 244 11.34 23.39 -9.43
CA GLY A 244 11.05 24.53 -10.29
C GLY A 244 9.55 24.75 -10.49
N VAL A 245 9.08 25.99 -10.34
CA VAL A 245 7.65 26.35 -10.49
C VAL A 245 7.13 26.01 -11.89
N GLU A 246 7.87 26.35 -12.95
CA GLU A 246 7.45 26.05 -14.33
C GLU A 246 7.43 24.55 -14.62
N GLU A 247 8.39 23.79 -14.09
CA GLU A 247 8.38 22.32 -14.20
C GLU A 247 7.12 21.74 -13.53
N ASN A 248 6.68 22.33 -12.41
CA ASN A 248 5.47 21.91 -11.70
C ASN A 248 4.18 22.30 -12.41
N TRP A 249 4.15 23.44 -13.11
CA TRP A 249 3.05 23.78 -14.03
C TRP A 249 2.93 22.74 -15.15
N GLU A 250 4.05 22.37 -15.76
CA GLU A 250 4.08 21.32 -16.79
C GLU A 250 3.63 19.97 -16.23
N ALA A 251 4.13 19.59 -15.05
CA ALA A 251 3.73 18.37 -14.34
C ALA A 251 2.22 18.33 -14.06
N LEU A 252 1.62 19.44 -13.62
CA LEU A 252 0.17 19.55 -13.42
C LEU A 252 -0.59 19.25 -14.72
N PHE A 253 -0.23 19.91 -15.83
CA PHE A 253 -0.92 19.66 -17.10
C PHE A 253 -0.72 18.25 -17.65
N ARG A 254 0.47 17.66 -17.46
CA ARG A 254 0.73 16.26 -17.83
C ARG A 254 -0.08 15.29 -16.97
N THR A 255 -0.22 15.57 -15.67
CA THR A 255 -1.05 14.80 -14.73
C THR A 255 -2.52 14.84 -15.15
N LEU A 256 -3.06 16.03 -15.47
CA LEU A 256 -4.42 16.19 -15.99
C LEU A 256 -4.63 15.44 -17.30
N ALA A 257 -3.67 15.51 -18.22
CA ALA A 257 -3.75 14.84 -19.51
C ALA A 257 -3.71 13.31 -19.38
N LEU A 258 -2.83 12.79 -18.54
CA LEU A 258 -2.73 11.36 -18.28
C LEU A 258 -3.98 10.83 -17.57
N PHE A 259 -4.46 11.52 -16.54
CA PHE A 259 -5.68 11.12 -15.83
C PHE A 259 -6.87 11.07 -16.78
N ARG A 260 -7.09 12.13 -17.60
CA ARG A 260 -8.14 12.14 -18.62
C ARG A 260 -8.06 10.91 -19.53
N ARG A 261 -6.87 10.63 -20.07
CA ARG A 261 -6.66 9.50 -20.97
C ARG A 261 -7.08 8.19 -20.31
N VAL A 262 -6.53 7.89 -19.13
CA VAL A 262 -6.78 6.62 -18.44
C VAL A 262 -8.23 6.52 -17.97
N ALA A 263 -8.81 7.61 -17.48
CA ALA A 263 -10.20 7.64 -17.05
C ALA A 263 -11.17 7.39 -18.20
N VAL A 264 -10.91 7.95 -19.40
CA VAL A 264 -11.71 7.64 -20.59
C VAL A 264 -11.61 6.15 -20.96
N GLU A 265 -10.39 5.58 -20.97
CA GLU A 265 -10.19 4.14 -21.24
C GLU A 265 -10.98 3.26 -20.25
N VAL A 266 -10.98 3.61 -18.95
CA VAL A 266 -11.71 2.89 -17.90
C VAL A 266 -13.23 3.07 -18.05
N ALA A 267 -13.72 4.29 -18.32
CA ALA A 267 -15.14 4.53 -18.52
C ALA A 267 -15.70 3.74 -19.70
N GLU A 268 -14.97 3.71 -20.82
CA GLU A 268 -15.38 2.96 -22.02
C GLU A 268 -15.50 1.46 -21.73
N ASP A 269 -14.57 0.89 -20.96
CA ASP A 269 -14.58 -0.52 -20.57
C ASP A 269 -15.73 -0.87 -19.61
N LEU A 270 -16.01 0.03 -18.67
CA LEU A 270 -17.07 -0.13 -17.69
C LEU A 270 -18.47 0.20 -18.25
N GLY A 271 -18.54 0.89 -19.40
CA GLY A 271 -19.78 1.36 -20.01
C GLY A 271 -20.34 2.65 -19.39
N TYR A 272 -19.48 3.47 -18.77
CA TYR A 272 -19.83 4.72 -18.10
C TYR A 272 -19.54 5.94 -18.98
N ALA A 273 -20.17 7.08 -18.67
CA ALA A 273 -19.91 8.33 -19.37
C ALA A 273 -18.78 9.12 -18.69
N TYR A 274 -17.71 9.46 -19.43
CA TYR A 274 -16.68 10.38 -18.92
C TYR A 274 -17.20 11.84 -18.87
N PRO A 275 -17.04 12.56 -17.73
CA PRO A 275 -17.55 13.93 -17.56
C PRO A 275 -16.67 14.98 -18.26
N ASN A 276 -16.67 14.97 -19.59
CA ASN A 276 -15.86 15.85 -20.45
C ASN A 276 -16.02 17.35 -20.14
N ASP A 277 -17.22 17.79 -19.74
CA ASP A 277 -17.47 19.21 -19.44
C ASP A 277 -16.76 19.67 -18.15
N LEU A 278 -16.77 18.83 -17.11
CA LEU A 278 -16.08 19.11 -15.84
C LEU A 278 -14.59 19.31 -16.11
N ASP A 279 -13.97 18.34 -16.75
CA ASP A 279 -12.57 18.34 -17.12
C ASP A 279 -12.20 19.60 -17.92
N ARG A 280 -12.95 19.90 -18.99
CA ARG A 280 -12.72 21.08 -19.82
C ARG A 280 -12.78 22.38 -19.01
N ARG A 281 -13.79 22.52 -18.14
CA ARG A 281 -13.96 23.73 -17.31
C ARG A 281 -12.84 23.88 -16.28
N VAL A 282 -12.47 22.80 -15.60
CA VAL A 282 -11.39 22.83 -14.60
C VAL A 282 -10.03 23.07 -15.27
N THR A 283 -9.72 22.37 -16.35
CA THR A 283 -8.48 22.59 -17.12
C THR A 283 -8.40 24.03 -17.64
N GLY A 284 -9.53 24.60 -18.10
CA GLY A 284 -9.61 26.00 -18.51
C GLY A 284 -9.35 26.98 -17.35
N TYR A 285 -9.91 26.71 -16.18
CA TYR A 285 -9.68 27.50 -14.96
C TYR A 285 -8.21 27.48 -14.51
N VAL A 286 -7.57 26.31 -14.53
CA VAL A 286 -6.14 26.14 -14.20
C VAL A 286 -5.25 26.95 -15.15
N ARG A 287 -5.53 26.91 -16.47
CA ARG A 287 -4.81 27.75 -17.46
C ARG A 287 -5.00 29.23 -17.19
N ALA A 288 -6.23 29.65 -16.91
CA ALA A 288 -6.52 31.05 -16.60
C ALA A 288 -5.73 31.55 -15.38
N ILE A 289 -5.54 30.72 -14.34
CA ILE A 289 -4.68 31.06 -13.20
C ILE A 289 -3.22 31.20 -13.61
N ARG A 290 -2.68 30.28 -14.42
CA ARG A 290 -1.29 30.37 -14.89
C ARG A 290 -1.01 31.69 -15.63
N ASP A 291 -1.99 32.15 -16.40
CA ASP A 291 -1.88 33.36 -17.22
C ASP A 291 -2.21 34.66 -16.45
N LEU A 292 -2.57 34.58 -15.14
CA LEU A 292 -2.79 35.76 -14.32
C LEU A 292 -1.48 36.53 -14.10
N ASP A 293 -1.55 37.86 -14.23
CA ASP A 293 -0.43 38.75 -13.90
C ASP A 293 -0.05 38.60 -12.41
N PRO A 294 1.19 38.18 -12.08
CA PRO A 294 1.69 38.08 -10.71
C PRO A 294 1.55 39.39 -9.91
N GLY A 295 1.41 40.54 -10.58
CA GLY A 295 1.21 41.86 -9.98
C GLY A 295 -0.18 42.13 -9.39
N SER A 296 -1.15 41.21 -9.56
CA SER A 296 -2.54 41.39 -9.10
C SER A 296 -2.78 41.09 -7.61
N VAL A 297 -1.71 41.01 -6.80
CA VAL A 297 -1.80 40.89 -5.35
C VAL A 297 -2.24 42.23 -4.75
N GLU A 298 -3.51 42.35 -4.35
CA GLU A 298 -3.91 43.37 -3.38
C GLU A 298 -3.22 43.06 -2.04
N ARG A 299 -2.37 43.99 -1.57
CA ARG A 299 -1.70 43.89 -0.28
C ARG A 299 -2.64 44.19 0.88
#